data_AF-A0AA46TPQ0-F1
#
_entry.id   AF-A0AA46TPQ0-F1
#
_cell.length_a   1.000
_cell.length_b   1.000
_cell.length_c   1.000
_cell.angle_alpha   90.00
_cell.angle_beta   90.00
_cell.angle_gamma   90.00
#
_symmetry.space_group_name_H-M   'P 1'
#
loop_
_entity.id
_entity.type
_entity.pdbx_description
1 polymer ?
#
loop_
_entity_poly.entity_id
_entity_poly.type
_entity_poly.pdbx_seq_one_letter_code
_entity_poly.pdbx_strand_id
1 'polypeptide(L)'
;MSFDDDLQADLIRYLLAIDSPEAMHEALASLLTPAEYQEISKRLQIFKLLRDGVPHRKIAETLGVGIATVSRGSRALTAQPSSSLPSLIPSPTSRTD
;
A
#
# COMPACT_ATOMS: atom_id res chain seq x y z
N MET A 1 -7.20 -17.54 -20.65
CA MET A 1 -6.35 -16.62 -19.88
C MET A 1 -5.86 -15.58 -20.85
N SER A 2 -6.02 -14.31 -20.51
CA SER A 2 -5.47 -13.21 -21.29
C SER A 2 -3.99 -13.06 -20.98
N PHE A 3 -3.21 -12.52 -21.93
CA PHE A 3 -1.79 -12.25 -21.72
C PHE A 3 -1.53 -11.36 -20.48
N ASP A 4 -2.46 -10.43 -20.21
CA ASP A 4 -2.40 -9.55 -19.04
C ASP A 4 -2.55 -10.33 -17.72
N ASP A 5 -3.36 -11.39 -17.70
CA ASP A 5 -3.52 -12.26 -16.52
C ASP A 5 -2.21 -13.01 -16.22
N ASP A 6 -1.48 -13.44 -17.26
CA ASP A 6 -0.22 -14.16 -17.12
C ASP A 6 0.90 -13.25 -16.60
N LEU A 7 0.98 -12.00 -17.10
CA LEU A 7 1.94 -11.00 -16.59
C LEU A 7 1.70 -10.68 -15.11
N GLN A 8 0.44 -10.51 -14.70
CA GLN A 8 0.09 -10.25 -13.31
C GLN A 8 0.40 -11.46 -12.41
N ALA A 9 0.12 -12.68 -12.90
CA ALA A 9 0.43 -13.90 -12.17
C ALA A 9 1.94 -14.06 -11.93
N ASP A 10 2.77 -13.71 -12.91
CA ASP A 10 4.23 -13.80 -12.78
C ASP A 10 4.79 -12.75 -11.82
N LEU A 11 4.26 -11.52 -11.85
CA LEU A 11 4.59 -10.50 -10.85
C LEU A 11 4.25 -10.97 -9.43
N ILE A 12 3.04 -11.51 -9.24
CA ILE A 12 2.60 -12.02 -7.93
C ILE A 12 3.51 -13.16 -7.46
N ARG A 13 3.85 -14.11 -8.36
CA ARG A 13 4.75 -15.22 -8.05
C ARG A 13 6.15 -14.74 -7.67
N TYR A 14 6.69 -13.75 -8.39
CA TYR A 14 7.97 -13.14 -8.08
C TYR A 14 7.97 -12.50 -6.69
N LEU A 15 6.94 -11.71 -6.35
CA LEU A 15 6.83 -11.06 -5.05
C LEU A 15 6.64 -12.08 -3.90
N LEU A 16 5.85 -13.13 -4.10
CA LEU A 16 5.61 -14.16 -3.08
C LEU A 16 6.81 -15.06 -2.81
N ALA A 17 7.78 -15.13 -3.72
CA ALA A 17 9.00 -15.93 -3.56
C ALA A 17 10.03 -15.28 -2.63
N ILE A 18 9.84 -14.02 -2.23
CA ILE A 18 10.76 -13.27 -1.38
C ILE A 18 10.37 -13.46 0.09
N ASP A 19 11.32 -13.88 0.93
CA ASP A 19 11.08 -14.37 2.29
C ASP A 19 11.60 -13.45 3.41
N SER A 20 12.25 -12.33 3.08
CA SER A 20 12.71 -11.34 4.06
C SER A 20 12.30 -9.90 3.70
N PRO A 21 12.04 -9.04 4.71
CA PRO A 21 11.74 -7.63 4.48
C PRO A 21 12.84 -6.87 3.73
N GLU A 22 14.10 -7.19 4.00
CA GLU A 22 15.27 -6.57 3.36
C GLU A 22 15.32 -6.94 1.87
N ALA A 23 15.18 -8.23 1.53
CA ALA A 23 15.15 -8.67 0.14
C ALA A 23 13.92 -8.11 -0.61
N MET A 24 12.76 -7.98 0.06
CA MET A 24 11.56 -7.38 -0.53
C MET A 24 11.78 -5.90 -0.84
N HIS A 25 12.43 -5.17 0.08
CA HIS A 25 12.77 -3.77 -0.15
C HIS A 25 13.72 -3.61 -1.34
N GLU A 26 14.77 -4.41 -1.44
CA GLU A 26 15.70 -4.38 -2.57
C GLU A 26 15.00 -4.72 -3.90
N ALA A 27 14.18 -5.77 -3.91
CA ALA A 27 13.41 -6.16 -5.08
C ALA A 27 12.49 -5.04 -5.56
N LEU A 28 11.68 -4.46 -4.66
CA LEU A 28 10.79 -3.34 -5.00
C LEU A 28 11.54 -2.10 -5.45
N ALA A 29 12.67 -1.78 -4.81
CA ALA A 29 13.51 -0.64 -5.19
C ALA A 29 14.21 -0.84 -6.55
N SER A 30 14.43 -2.09 -6.96
CA SER A 30 14.96 -2.42 -8.29
C SER A 30 13.89 -2.47 -9.38
N LEU A 31 12.66 -2.87 -9.03
CA LEU A 31 11.55 -3.06 -9.97
C LEU A 31 10.79 -1.74 -10.24
N LEU A 32 10.70 -0.88 -9.23
CA LEU A 32 9.94 0.37 -9.28
C LEU A 32 10.88 1.57 -9.29
N THR A 33 10.42 2.67 -9.90
CA THR A 33 11.08 3.95 -9.68
C THR A 33 10.91 4.41 -8.23
N PRO A 34 11.82 5.26 -7.70
CA PRO A 34 11.68 5.81 -6.37
C PRO A 34 10.35 6.55 -6.14
N ALA A 35 9.81 7.19 -7.19
CA ALA A 35 8.54 7.90 -7.14
C ALA A 35 7.35 6.94 -7.00
N GLU A 36 7.32 5.85 -7.79
CA GLU A 36 6.27 4.82 -7.73
C GLU A 36 6.27 4.11 -6.38
N TYR A 37 7.45 3.76 -5.87
CA TYR A 37 7.54 3.07 -4.57
C TYR A 37 7.01 3.96 -3.43
N GLN A 38 7.35 5.26 -3.45
CA GLN A 38 6.78 6.23 -2.51
C GLN A 38 5.26 6.37 -2.66
N GLU A 39 4.74 6.40 -3.89
CA GLU A 39 3.31 6.58 -4.16
C GLU A 39 2.49 5.38 -3.66
N ILE A 40 2.94 4.17 -3.97
CA ILE A 40 2.32 2.92 -3.49
C ILE A 40 2.38 2.84 -1.95
N SER A 41 3.51 3.22 -1.35
CA SER A 41 3.66 3.27 0.11
C SER A 41 2.68 4.24 0.76
N LYS A 42 2.52 5.45 0.20
CA LYS A 42 1.52 6.42 0.66
C LYS A 42 0.11 5.89 0.51
N ARG A 43 -0.20 5.19 -0.59
CA ARG A 43 -1.52 4.61 -0.83
C ARG A 43 -1.87 3.52 0.18
N LEU A 44 -0.91 2.68 0.54
CA LEU A 44 -1.08 1.70 1.62
C LEU A 44 -1.39 2.38 2.96
N GLN A 45 -0.67 3.46 3.27
CA GLN A 45 -0.88 4.22 4.51
C GLN A 45 -2.24 4.94 4.53
N ILE A 46 -2.70 5.47 3.39
CA ILE A 46 -4.06 6.02 3.25
C ILE A 46 -5.10 4.96 3.62
N PHE A 47 -4.98 3.74 3.10
CA PHE A 47 -5.93 2.67 3.39
C PHE A 47 -5.95 2.28 4.88
N LYS A 48 -4.79 2.20 5.53
CA LYS A 48 -4.71 1.94 6.97
C LYS A 48 -5.43 3.02 7.78
N LEU A 49 -5.07 4.29 7.55
CA LEU A 49 -5.65 5.41 8.30
C LEU A 49 -7.15 5.58 8.05
N LEU A 50 -7.63 5.29 6.83
CA LEU A 50 -9.06 5.26 6.54
C LEU A 50 -9.79 4.15 7.31
N ARG A 51 -9.20 2.95 7.42
CA ARG A 51 -9.75 1.86 8.25
C ARG A 51 -9.77 2.20 9.73
N ASP A 52 -8.77 2.95 10.20
CA ASP A 52 -8.69 3.45 11.57
C ASP A 52 -9.65 4.63 11.85
N GLY A 53 -10.47 5.03 10.87
CA GLY A 53 -11.45 6.11 11.01
C GLY A 53 -10.85 7.52 11.01
N VAL A 54 -9.59 7.68 10.59
CA VAL A 54 -8.92 8.98 10.58
C VAL A 54 -9.58 9.92 9.54
N PRO A 55 -9.91 11.16 9.90
CA PRO A 55 -10.51 12.11 8.97
C PRO A 55 -9.62 12.40 7.75
N HIS A 56 -10.21 12.52 6.56
CA HIS A 56 -9.47 12.67 5.30
C HIS A 56 -8.48 13.85 5.30
N ARG A 57 -8.85 14.97 5.93
CA ARG A 57 -7.98 16.16 6.06
C ARG A 57 -6.72 15.84 6.86
N LYS A 58 -6.87 15.09 7.96
CA LYS A 58 -5.73 14.71 8.80
C LYS A 58 -4.80 13.73 8.08
N ILE A 59 -5.35 12.82 7.27
CA ILE A 59 -4.55 11.92 6.41
C ILE A 59 -3.76 12.74 5.39
N ALA A 60 -4.40 13.70 4.71
CA ALA A 60 -3.78 14.56 3.72
C ALA A 60 -2.59 15.34 4.29
N GLU A 61 -2.77 15.95 5.47
CA GLU A 61 -1.71 16.66 6.20
C GLU A 61 -0.57 15.72 6.61
N THR A 62 -0.89 14.57 7.21
CA THR A 62 0.10 13.63 7.75
C THR A 62 0.98 13.03 6.66
N LEU A 63 0.40 12.75 5.48
CA LEU A 63 1.11 12.11 4.37
C LEU A 63 1.64 13.11 3.33
N GLY A 64 1.39 14.41 3.51
CA GLY A 64 1.77 15.45 2.56
C GLY A 64 1.14 15.25 1.18
N VAL A 65 -0.12 14.80 1.13
CA VAL A 65 -0.85 14.55 -0.12
C VAL A 65 -2.09 15.45 -0.21
N GLY A 66 -2.55 15.73 -1.43
CA GLY A 66 -3.79 16.48 -1.63
C GLY A 66 -5.03 15.73 -1.13
N ILE A 67 -6.06 16.47 -0.70
CA ILE A 67 -7.35 15.91 -0.25
C ILE A 67 -8.01 15.02 -1.32
N ALA A 68 -7.80 15.35 -2.60
CA ALA A 68 -8.30 14.56 -3.73
C ALA A 68 -7.68 13.15 -3.77
N THR A 69 -6.40 13.01 -3.40
CA THR A 69 -5.70 11.72 -3.34
C THR A 69 -6.32 10.83 -2.27
N VAL A 70 -6.59 11.38 -1.09
CA VAL A 70 -7.26 10.66 0.01
C VAL A 70 -8.68 10.26 -0.38
N SER A 71 -9.43 11.16 -1.01
CA SER A 71 -10.79 10.89 -1.48
C SER A 71 -10.85 9.75 -2.51
N ARG A 72 -9.91 9.73 -3.47
CA ARG A 72 -9.77 8.61 -4.41
C ARG A 72 -9.43 7.31 -3.70
N GLY A 73 -8.54 7.35 -2.71
CA GLY A 73 -8.21 6.20 -1.87
C GLY A 73 -9.44 5.64 -1.13
N SER A 74 -10.25 6.50 -0.52
CA SER A 74 -11.50 6.12 0.15
C SER A 74 -12.48 5.41 -0.80
N ARG A 75 -12.69 5.93 -2.01
CA ARG A 75 -13.55 5.28 -3.01
C ARG A 75 -13.01 3.92 -3.44
N ALA A 76 -11.71 3.81 -3.66
CA ALA A 76 -11.07 2.56 -4.03
C ALA A 76 -11.19 1.51 -2.92
N LEU A 77 -11.10 1.91 -1.65
CA LEU A 77 -11.29 1.03 -0.51
C LEU A 77 -12.73 0.50 -0.42
N THR A 78 -13.73 1.36 -0.62
CA THR A 78 -15.15 0.97 -0.62
C THR A 78 -15.53 0.07 -1.79
N ALA A 79 -14.83 0.19 -2.93
CA ALA A 79 -15.05 -0.66 -4.11
C ALA A 79 -14.51 -2.09 -3.93
N GLN A 80 -13.66 -2.33 -2.93
CA GLN A 80 -13.12 -3.66 -2.63
C GLN A 80 -13.97 -4.35 -1.55
N PRO A 81 -14.23 -5.67 -1.67
CA PRO A 81 -14.84 -6.41 -0.57
C PRO A 81 -13.94 -6.30 0.66
N SER A 82 -14.53 -6.00 1.82
CA SER A 82 -13.84 -5.75 3.10
C SER A 82 -12.82 -6.81 3.55
N SER A 83 -12.77 -7.97 2.89
CA SER A 83 -11.95 -9.14 3.18
C SER A 83 -10.60 -9.22 2.45
N SER A 84 -10.29 -8.33 1.50
CA SER A 84 -9.11 -8.51 0.61
C SER A 84 -7.81 -7.83 1.05
N LEU A 85 -7.82 -6.96 2.07
CA LEU A 85 -6.60 -6.38 2.64
C LEU A 85 -6.19 -7.15 3.92
N PRO A 86 -5.03 -7.84 3.92
CA PRO A 86 -4.58 -8.58 5.10
C PRO A 86 -4.46 -7.63 6.30
N SER A 87 -4.98 -8.06 7.45
CA SER A 87 -4.88 -7.36 8.75
C SER A 87 -3.45 -7.31 9.30
N LEU A 88 -2.47 -7.81 8.56
CA LEU A 88 -1.18 -8.26 9.07
C LEU A 88 -0.08 -7.19 9.13
N ILE A 89 -0.41 -5.90 9.07
CA ILE A 89 0.65 -4.89 9.29
C ILE A 89 0.53 -4.38 10.73
N PRO A 90 1.32 -4.91 11.68
CA PRO A 90 1.40 -4.32 12.99
C PRO A 90 1.82 -2.86 12.87
N SER A 91 1.15 -2.00 13.62
CA SER A 91 1.57 -0.61 13.83
C SER A 91 3.04 -0.58 14.25
N PRO A 92 3.87 0.37 13.78
CA PRO A 92 5.18 0.56 14.38
C PRO A 92 4.94 0.86 15.86
N THR A 93 5.31 -0.12 16.69
CA THR A 93 5.30 -0.01 18.15
C THR A 93 5.96 1.31 18.51
N SER A 94 5.22 2.11 19.29
CA SER A 94 5.72 3.29 19.96
C SER A 94 7.06 2.95 20.61
N ARG A 95 8.16 3.48 20.09
CA ARG A 95 9.40 3.53 20.84
C ARG A 95 9.23 4.63 21.88
N THR A 96 8.63 4.26 23.00
CA THR A 96 8.82 4.92 24.29
C THR A 96 10.02 4.26 24.95
N ASP A 97 11.19 4.86 24.73
CA ASP A 97 12.24 5.21 25.71
C ASP A 97 13.52 5.63 24.98
#